data_AF-A0A9D5D8B4-F1
#
_entry.id   AF-A0A9D5D8B4-F1
#
_cell.length_a   1.000
_cell.length_b   1.000
_cell.length_c   1.000
_cell.angle_alpha   90.00
_cell.angle_beta   90.00
_cell.angle_gamma   90.00
#
_symmetry.space_group_name_H-M   'P 1'
#
loop_
_entity.id
_entity.type
_entity.pdbx_description
1 polymer ?
#
loop_
_entity_poly.entity_id
_entity_poly.type
_entity_poly.pdbx_seq_one_letter_code
_entity_poly.pdbx_strand_id
1 'polypeptide(L)'
;MSSFYYHYESFFYSTENDQNAPMHTSNSISIPIESPTENPAPTPIPVHFPGVIAAVSKIQSAYRSHLLRSLTRRILAVDADASRLEALIRRQDTVDAVRRDVRERAKVGEALMALLLRLDSIPGFYPPVRELRRAATLRVVALQEVFDAVVAAPAAVGLDGFR
;
A
#
# COMPACT_ATOMS: atom_id res chain seq x y z
N MET A 1 -32.48 1.01 12.75
CA MET A 1 -31.83 1.59 11.55
C MET A 1 -30.78 2.57 12.04
N SER A 2 -29.51 2.17 12.08
CA SER A 2 -28.44 3.03 12.60
C SER A 2 -27.91 3.94 11.50
N SER A 3 -28.00 5.25 11.73
CA SER A 3 -27.48 6.29 10.83
C SER A 3 -26.03 6.58 11.20
N PHE A 4 -25.10 6.41 10.26
CA PHE A 4 -23.70 6.78 10.41
C PHE A 4 -23.48 8.17 9.82
N TYR A 5 -23.39 9.18 10.67
CA TYR A 5 -22.98 10.53 10.28
C TYR A 5 -21.45 10.57 10.11
N TYR A 6 -20.98 10.71 8.88
CA TYR A 6 -19.57 10.97 8.60
C TYR A 6 -19.34 12.48 8.56
N HIS A 7 -18.63 12.98 9.58
CA HIS A 7 -18.18 14.36 9.66
C HIS A 7 -16.95 14.55 8.75
N TYR A 8 -17.01 15.52 7.83
CA TYR A 8 -15.94 15.86 6.89
C TYR A 8 -15.37 17.22 7.28
N GLU A 9 -14.19 17.24 7.88
CA GLU A 9 -13.41 18.47 8.09
C GLU A 9 -12.49 18.70 6.89
N SER A 10 -12.55 19.92 6.32
CA SER A 10 -11.70 20.37 5.23
C SER A 10 -10.70 21.39 5.75
N PHE A 11 -9.40 21.09 5.64
CA PHE A 11 -8.35 22.07 5.87
C PHE A 11 -8.01 22.77 4.55
N PHE A 12 -8.22 24.08 4.49
CA PHE A 12 -7.80 24.92 3.37
C PHE A 12 -6.39 25.46 3.65
N TYR A 13 -5.43 25.14 2.78
CA TYR A 13 -4.14 25.83 2.72
C TYR A 13 -4.26 26.99 1.72
N SER A 14 -4.26 28.22 2.24
CA SER A 14 -4.12 29.43 1.42
C SER A 14 -2.64 29.60 1.04
N THR A 15 -2.30 29.46 -0.23
CA THR A 15 -1.02 29.94 -0.76
C THR A 15 -1.23 31.35 -1.29
N GLU A 16 -0.70 32.35 -0.58
CA GLU A 16 -0.57 33.74 -1.04
C GLU A 16 0.30 33.77 -2.31
N ASN A 17 -0.28 34.21 -3.43
CA ASN A 17 0.45 34.42 -4.67
C ASN A 17 0.76 35.93 -4.78
N ASP A 18 2.01 36.29 -4.47
CA ASP A 18 2.53 37.65 -4.53
C ASP A 18 3.01 37.93 -5.96
N GLN A 19 2.21 38.65 -6.77
CA GLN A 19 2.59 39.10 -8.10
C GLN A 19 2.32 40.60 -8.27
N ASN A 20 3.40 41.37 -8.14
CA ASN A 20 3.54 42.77 -8.55
C ASN A 20 3.19 42.94 -10.04
N ALA A 21 2.20 43.80 -10.35
CA ALA A 21 1.94 44.33 -11.69
C ALA A 21 1.74 45.86 -11.65
N PRO A 22 2.20 46.63 -12.66
CA PRO A 22 2.31 48.10 -12.59
C PRO A 22 0.98 48.83 -12.79
N MET A 23 0.89 50.04 -12.24
CA MET A 23 -0.33 50.86 -12.15
C MET A 23 -0.80 51.42 -13.49
N HIS A 24 -2.07 51.17 -13.83
CA HIS A 24 -2.84 51.96 -14.80
C HIS A 24 -3.69 53.00 -14.05
N THR A 25 -3.52 54.27 -14.41
CA THR A 25 -4.26 55.40 -13.83
C THR A 25 -5.65 55.51 -14.44
N SER A 26 -6.69 55.24 -13.66
CA SER A 26 -8.08 55.53 -14.03
C SER A 26 -8.61 56.64 -13.13
N ASN A 27 -9.05 57.74 -13.74
CA ASN A 27 -9.64 58.89 -13.05
C ASN A 27 -10.88 58.45 -12.25
N SER A 28 -10.81 58.58 -10.92
CA SER A 28 -11.86 58.24 -9.97
C SER A 28 -12.60 59.50 -9.53
N ILE A 29 -13.92 59.52 -9.72
CA ILE A 29 -14.84 60.51 -9.15
C ILE A 29 -15.23 59.99 -7.76
N SER A 30 -14.89 60.72 -6.70
CA SER A 30 -15.25 60.38 -5.33
C SER A 30 -16.67 60.84 -5.00
N ILE A 31 -17.56 59.87 -4.77
CA ILE A 31 -18.90 60.11 -4.21
C ILE A 31 -18.78 59.91 -2.69
N PRO A 32 -19.15 60.90 -1.83
CA PRO A 32 -19.09 60.71 -0.39
C PRO A 32 -20.19 59.72 0.03
N ILE A 33 -19.78 58.57 0.58
CA ILE A 33 -20.69 57.64 1.25
C ILE A 33 -20.46 57.85 2.75
N GLU A 34 -21.48 58.31 3.47
CA GLU A 34 -21.48 58.26 4.94
C GLU A 34 -21.50 56.80 5.38
N SER A 35 -20.38 56.35 5.97
CA SER A 35 -20.24 55.00 6.51
C SER A 35 -20.99 54.89 7.84
N PRO A 36 -21.93 53.94 8.03
CA PRO A 36 -22.33 53.56 9.37
C PRO A 36 -21.17 52.82 10.03
N THR A 37 -20.72 53.33 11.18
CA THR A 37 -19.92 52.61 12.15
C THR A 37 -20.65 51.33 12.55
N GLU A 38 -20.14 50.17 12.15
CA GLU A 38 -20.13 48.91 12.92
C GLU A 38 -19.52 47.79 12.04
N ASN A 39 -18.45 47.15 12.54
CA ASN A 39 -17.78 46.00 11.92
C ASN A 39 -18.78 44.85 11.62
N PRO A 40 -19.05 44.50 10.36
CA PRO A 40 -19.61 43.19 10.05
C PRO A 40 -18.44 42.23 9.80
N ALA A 41 -18.25 41.25 10.66
CA ALA A 41 -17.35 40.13 10.38
C ALA A 41 -17.66 39.54 8.99
N PRO A 42 -16.66 39.23 8.16
CA PRO A 42 -16.89 38.67 6.84
C PRO A 42 -17.66 37.35 6.99
N THR A 43 -18.91 37.34 6.56
CA THR A 43 -19.72 36.12 6.50
C THR A 43 -19.18 35.28 5.35
N PRO A 44 -18.68 34.06 5.59
CA PRO A 44 -18.28 33.18 4.50
C PRO A 44 -19.54 32.82 3.72
N ILE A 45 -19.68 33.32 2.50
CA ILE A 45 -20.74 32.88 1.56
C ILE A 45 -20.36 31.44 1.17
N PRO A 46 -21.13 30.41 1.58
CA PRO A 46 -20.84 29.06 1.16
C PRO A 46 -21.21 28.95 -0.32
N VAL A 47 -20.20 29.04 -1.18
CA VAL A 47 -20.35 28.76 -2.61
C VAL A 47 -20.57 27.25 -2.75
N HIS A 48 -21.82 26.83 -2.64
CA HIS A 48 -22.19 25.44 -2.86
C HIS A 48 -22.15 25.19 -4.37
N PHE A 49 -21.12 24.49 -4.84
CA PHE A 49 -21.06 23.99 -6.22
C PHE A 49 -21.72 22.60 -6.27
N PRO A 50 -22.99 22.47 -6.66
CA PRO A 50 -23.74 21.21 -6.59
C PRO A 50 -23.20 20.05 -7.46
N GLY A 51 -22.12 20.25 -8.22
CA GLY A 51 -21.42 19.18 -8.96
C GLY A 51 -20.11 18.70 -8.33
N VAL A 52 -19.48 19.49 -7.44
CA VAL A 52 -18.13 19.20 -6.94
C VAL A 52 -18.12 18.00 -6.00
N ILE A 53 -19.10 17.87 -5.11
CA ILE A 53 -19.19 16.74 -4.16
C ILE A 53 -19.34 15.40 -4.89
N ALA A 54 -20.16 15.35 -5.93
CA ALA A 54 -20.36 14.15 -6.74
C ALA A 54 -19.11 13.79 -7.56
N ALA A 55 -18.47 14.79 -8.18
CA ALA A 55 -17.22 14.60 -8.92
C ALA A 55 -16.06 14.14 -8.01
N VAL A 56 -15.88 14.78 -6.86
CA VAL A 56 -14.90 14.41 -5.83
C VAL A 56 -15.12 12.98 -5.38
N SER A 57 -16.37 12.60 -5.07
CA SER A 57 -16.70 11.24 -4.66
C SER A 57 -16.35 10.20 -5.75
N LYS A 58 -16.61 10.52 -7.02
CA LYS A 58 -16.26 9.65 -8.16
C LYS A 58 -14.74 9.49 -8.32
N ILE A 59 -13.98 10.58 -8.21
CA ILE A 59 -12.52 10.55 -8.28
C ILE A 59 -11.95 9.73 -7.12
N GLN A 60 -12.40 10.00 -5.89
CA GLN A 60 -11.93 9.29 -4.70
C GLN A 60 -12.24 7.79 -4.74
N SER A 61 -13.45 7.40 -5.15
CA SER A 61 -13.84 5.99 -5.27
C SER A 61 -13.05 5.25 -6.35
N ALA A 62 -12.83 5.88 -7.51
CA ALA A 62 -11.98 5.32 -8.56
C ALA A 62 -10.53 5.14 -8.08
N TYR A 63 -9.97 6.14 -7.40
CA TYR A 63 -8.62 6.09 -6.83
C TYR A 63 -8.47 4.98 -5.78
N ARG A 64 -9.41 4.89 -4.82
CA ARG A 64 -9.43 3.83 -3.80
C ARG A 64 -9.50 2.44 -4.43
N SER A 65 -10.35 2.27 -5.45
CA SER A 65 -10.49 1.01 -6.18
C SER A 65 -9.21 0.63 -6.93
N HIS A 66 -8.56 1.60 -7.57
CA HIS A 66 -7.28 1.41 -8.23
C HIS A 66 -6.19 0.97 -7.24
N LEU A 67 -6.09 1.68 -6.10
CA LEU A 67 -5.12 1.38 -5.05
C LEU A 67 -5.35 -0.03 -4.48
N LEU A 68 -6.59 -0.40 -4.18
CA LEU A 68 -6.95 -1.73 -3.69
C LEU A 68 -6.49 -2.82 -4.67
N ARG A 69 -6.83 -2.68 -5.96
CA ARG A 69 -6.43 -3.63 -7.01
C ARG A 69 -4.92 -3.73 -7.15
N SER A 70 -4.22 -2.61 -7.08
CA SER A 70 -2.75 -2.56 -7.15
C SER A 70 -2.11 -3.34 -6.00
N LEU A 71 -2.57 -3.11 -4.77
CA LEU A 71 -2.07 -3.82 -3.58
C LEU A 71 -2.37 -5.32 -3.64
N THR A 72 -3.60 -5.70 -4.01
CA THR A 72 -3.97 -7.11 -4.18
C THR A 72 -3.10 -7.80 -5.23
N ARG A 73 -2.84 -7.17 -6.38
CA ARG A 73 -1.95 -7.74 -7.40
C ARG A 73 -0.54 -7.95 -6.90
N ARG A 74 0.01 -7.01 -6.10
CA ARG A 74 1.33 -7.19 -5.48
C ARG A 74 1.37 -8.40 -4.56
N ILE A 75 0.35 -8.60 -3.73
CA ILE A 75 0.26 -9.77 -2.84
C ILE A 75 0.17 -11.06 -3.67
N LEU A 76 -0.70 -11.10 -4.67
CA LEU A 76 -0.86 -12.27 -5.54
C LEU A 76 0.42 -12.61 -6.32
N ALA A 77 1.20 -11.61 -6.71
CA ALA A 77 2.50 -11.83 -7.34
C ALA A 77 3.51 -12.51 -6.38
N VAL A 78 3.57 -12.06 -5.12
CA VAL A 78 4.39 -12.73 -4.10
C VAL A 78 3.89 -14.16 -3.86
N ASP A 79 2.58 -14.37 -3.79
CA ASP A 79 1.99 -15.70 -3.57
C ASP A 79 2.29 -16.67 -4.74
N ALA A 80 2.30 -16.15 -5.98
CA ALA A 80 2.75 -16.90 -7.15
C ALA A 80 4.25 -17.25 -7.06
N ASP A 81 5.09 -16.32 -6.61
CA ASP A 81 6.51 -16.59 -6.37
C ASP A 81 6.73 -17.63 -5.26
N ALA A 82 5.93 -17.61 -4.19
CA ALA A 82 5.93 -18.63 -3.15
C ALA A 82 5.57 -20.01 -3.72
N SER A 83 4.57 -20.08 -4.60
CA SER A 83 4.19 -21.32 -5.30
C SER A 83 5.31 -21.88 -6.16
N ARG A 84 6.10 -21.00 -6.80
CA ARG A 84 7.26 -21.40 -7.60
C ARG A 84 8.39 -21.93 -6.71
N LEU A 85 8.66 -21.28 -5.57
CA LEU A 85 9.65 -21.76 -4.60
C LEU A 85 9.23 -23.10 -4.00
N GLU A 86 7.95 -23.29 -3.68
CA GLU A 86 7.43 -24.56 -3.21
C GLU A 86 7.68 -25.69 -4.22
N ALA A 87 7.37 -25.44 -5.49
CA ALA A 87 7.63 -26.40 -6.57
C ALA A 87 9.12 -26.69 -6.75
N LEU A 88 9.99 -25.70 -6.51
CA LEU A 88 11.44 -25.85 -6.59
C LEU A 88 11.97 -26.67 -5.41
N ILE A 89 11.58 -26.35 -4.17
CA ILE A 89 11.99 -27.05 -2.94
C ILE A 89 11.60 -28.54 -2.97
N ARG A 90 10.48 -28.88 -3.61
CA ARG A 90 10.03 -30.27 -3.76
C ARG A 90 10.81 -31.08 -4.80
N ARG A 91 11.64 -30.46 -5.65
CA ARG A 91 12.45 -31.19 -6.63
C ARG A 91 13.63 -31.86 -5.93
N GLN A 92 13.83 -33.15 -6.22
CA GLN A 92 14.91 -33.92 -5.60
C GLN A 92 16.29 -33.30 -5.86
N ASP A 93 16.54 -32.80 -7.08
CA ASP A 93 17.79 -32.12 -7.41
C ASP A 93 18.08 -30.93 -6.48
N THR A 94 17.04 -30.17 -6.13
CA THR A 94 17.17 -29.04 -5.19
C THR A 94 17.38 -29.55 -3.77
N VAL A 95 16.62 -30.57 -3.34
CA VAL A 95 16.78 -31.18 -2.01
C VAL A 95 18.23 -31.65 -1.81
N ASP A 96 18.79 -32.33 -2.80
CA ASP A 96 20.17 -32.83 -2.74
C ASP A 96 21.18 -31.69 -2.75
N ALA A 97 20.97 -30.65 -3.56
CA ALA A 97 21.83 -29.47 -3.60
C ALA A 97 21.86 -28.72 -2.26
N VAL A 98 20.70 -28.46 -1.66
CA VAL A 98 20.56 -27.74 -0.39
C VAL A 98 21.12 -28.51 0.81
N ARG A 99 21.08 -29.85 0.75
CA ARG A 99 21.69 -30.72 1.77
C ARG A 99 23.21 -30.71 1.69
N ARG A 100 23.77 -30.67 0.48
CA ARG A 100 25.22 -30.74 0.23
C ARG A 100 25.93 -29.38 0.30
N ASP A 101 25.30 -28.32 -0.20
CA ASP A 101 25.89 -26.99 -0.33
C ASP A 101 25.18 -25.95 0.53
N VAL A 102 25.94 -25.31 1.42
CA VAL A 102 25.49 -24.22 2.29
C VAL A 102 25.09 -22.99 1.46
N ARG A 103 25.70 -22.76 0.29
CA ARG A 103 25.36 -21.63 -0.58
C ARG A 103 23.99 -21.78 -1.22
N GLU A 104 23.67 -22.97 -1.74
CA GLU A 104 22.33 -23.24 -2.28
C GLU A 104 21.27 -23.18 -1.17
N ARG A 105 21.60 -23.67 0.03
CA ARG A 105 20.75 -23.49 1.21
C ARG A 105 20.49 -22.02 1.53
N ALA A 106 21.54 -21.20 1.60
CA ALA A 106 21.43 -19.77 1.88
C ALA A 106 20.59 -19.06 0.81
N LYS A 107 20.81 -19.37 -0.47
CA LYS A 107 20.08 -18.79 -1.60
C LYS A 107 18.57 -19.06 -1.53
N VAL A 108 18.16 -20.30 -1.21
CA VAL A 108 16.74 -20.62 -1.06
C VAL A 108 16.16 -19.95 0.19
N GLY A 109 16.90 -19.94 1.31
CA GLY A 109 16.49 -19.23 2.53
C GLY A 109 16.31 -17.72 2.32
N GLU A 110 17.25 -17.07 1.64
CA GLU A 110 17.18 -15.66 1.27
C GLU A 110 15.99 -15.37 0.36
N ALA A 111 15.70 -16.25 -0.61
CA ALA A 111 14.54 -16.10 -1.48
C ALA A 111 13.22 -16.14 -0.68
N LEU A 112 13.09 -17.04 0.30
CA LEU A 112 11.93 -17.11 1.19
C LEU A 112 11.81 -15.85 2.06
N MET A 113 12.91 -15.39 2.65
CA MET A 113 12.94 -14.16 3.44
C MET A 113 12.61 -12.92 2.60
N ALA A 114 13.08 -12.87 1.35
CA ALA A 114 12.76 -11.78 0.43
C ALA A 114 11.25 -11.70 0.13
N LEU A 115 10.53 -12.83 0.10
CA LEU A 115 9.07 -12.82 -0.03
C LEU A 115 8.39 -12.19 1.19
N LEU A 116 8.85 -12.50 2.41
CA LEU A 116 8.33 -11.89 3.63
C LEU A 116 8.57 -10.38 3.66
N LEU A 117 9.79 -9.94 3.34
CA LEU A 117 10.13 -8.51 3.26
C LEU A 117 9.27 -7.79 2.20
N ARG A 118 9.03 -8.44 1.05
CA ARG A 118 8.13 -7.90 0.01
C ARG A 118 6.70 -7.78 0.53
N LEU A 119 6.20 -8.72 1.33
CA LEU A 119 4.88 -8.63 1.95
C LEU A 119 4.81 -7.50 2.98
N ASP A 120 5.83 -7.35 3.82
CA ASP A 120 5.90 -6.30 4.84
C ASP A 120 5.91 -4.90 4.24
N SER A 121 6.49 -4.75 3.04
CA SER A 121 6.46 -3.50 2.27
C SER A 121 5.06 -3.09 1.77
N ILE A 122 4.05 -3.97 1.84
CA ILE A 122 2.71 -3.71 1.34
C ILE A 122 1.86 -3.08 2.44
N PRO A 123 1.37 -1.84 2.28
CA PRO A 123 0.58 -1.18 3.31
C PRO A 123 -0.78 -1.88 3.51
N GLY A 124 -1.15 -2.08 4.78
CA GLY A 124 -2.35 -2.80 5.21
C GLY A 124 -3.56 -1.91 5.57
N PHE A 125 -3.68 -0.71 4.98
CA PHE A 125 -4.73 0.25 5.33
C PHE A 125 -6.15 -0.27 5.11
N TYR A 126 -6.33 -1.11 4.08
CA TYR A 126 -7.62 -1.71 3.76
C TYR A 126 -7.73 -3.09 4.42
N PRO A 127 -8.78 -3.35 5.23
CA PRO A 127 -8.95 -4.64 5.91
C PRO A 127 -8.82 -5.87 4.99
N PRO A 128 -9.41 -5.90 3.77
CA PRO A 128 -9.27 -7.05 2.88
C PRO A 128 -7.82 -7.31 2.42
N VAL A 129 -7.04 -6.24 2.21
CA VAL A 129 -5.62 -6.35 1.83
C VAL A 129 -4.81 -6.92 2.98
N ARG A 130 -5.11 -6.48 4.21
CA ARG A 130 -4.44 -6.96 5.41
C ARG A 130 -4.65 -8.45 5.62
N GLU A 131 -5.88 -8.95 5.47
CA GLU A 131 -6.17 -10.38 5.60
C GLU A 131 -5.49 -11.20 4.50
N LEU A 132 -5.51 -10.72 3.25
CA LEU A 132 -4.81 -11.40 2.16
C LEU A 132 -3.29 -11.43 2.38
N ARG A 133 -2.71 -10.32 2.85
CA ARG A 133 -1.29 -10.24 3.21
C ARG A 133 -0.97 -11.22 4.33
N ARG A 134 -1.80 -11.29 5.37
CA ARG A 134 -1.64 -12.24 6.48
C ARG A 134 -1.66 -13.69 5.98
N ALA A 135 -2.61 -14.04 5.12
CA ALA A 135 -2.68 -15.39 4.55
C ALA A 135 -1.41 -15.75 3.75
N ALA A 136 -0.92 -14.83 2.92
CA ALA A 136 0.31 -15.02 2.18
C ALA A 136 1.54 -15.15 3.11
N THR A 137 1.63 -14.34 4.16
CA THR A 137 2.70 -14.44 5.18
C THR A 137 2.70 -15.83 5.83
N LEU A 138 1.54 -16.30 6.30
CA LEU A 138 1.43 -17.62 6.93
C LEU A 138 1.83 -18.74 5.98
N ARG A 139 1.48 -18.64 4.69
CA ARG A 139 1.89 -19.62 3.68
C ARG A 139 3.40 -19.64 3.49
N VAL A 140 4.05 -18.48 3.41
CA VAL A 140 5.52 -18.40 3.26
C VAL A 140 6.22 -18.96 4.50
N VAL A 141 5.71 -18.68 5.71
CA VAL A 141 6.25 -19.25 6.96
C VAL A 141 6.11 -20.77 6.98
N ALA A 142 4.94 -21.31 6.60
CA ALA A 142 4.77 -22.77 6.49
C ALA A 142 5.76 -23.39 5.47
N LEU A 143 6.06 -22.68 4.37
CA LEU A 143 7.06 -23.13 3.41
C LEU A 143 8.49 -23.10 3.99
N GLN A 144 8.80 -22.12 4.84
CA GLN A 144 10.07 -22.09 5.59
C GLN A 144 10.20 -23.30 6.52
N GLU A 145 9.14 -23.66 7.25
CA GLU A 145 9.14 -24.85 8.11
C GLU A 145 9.40 -26.14 7.32
N VAL A 146 8.78 -26.28 6.14
CA VAL A 146 9.03 -27.42 5.23
C VAL A 146 10.48 -27.42 4.76
N PHE A 147 11.02 -26.27 4.38
CA PHE A 147 12.40 -26.14 3.94
C PHE A 147 13.39 -26.49 5.06
N ASP A 148 13.17 -26.01 6.27
CA ASP A 148 14.01 -26.31 7.43
C ASP A 148 14.00 -27.80 7.76
N ALA A 149 12.84 -28.47 7.62
CA ALA A 149 12.76 -29.92 7.76
C ALA A 149 13.57 -30.67 6.69
N VAL A 150 13.55 -30.20 5.44
CA VAL A 150 14.34 -30.78 4.33
C VAL A 150 15.84 -30.66 4.60
N VAL A 151 16.27 -29.51 5.14
CA VAL A 151 17.66 -29.21 5.51
C VAL A 151 18.12 -30.04 6.71
N ALA A 152 17.28 -30.18 7.73
CA ALA A 152 17.60 -30.89 8.97
C ALA A 152 17.58 -32.42 8.81
N ALA A 153 16.87 -32.94 7.81
CA ALA A 153 16.79 -34.37 7.56
C ALA A 153 18.19 -34.96 7.24
N PRO A 154 18.61 -36.03 7.93
CA PRO A 154 19.90 -36.65 7.69
C PRO A 154 19.97 -37.16 6.25
N ALA A 155 21.10 -36.92 5.58
CA ALA A 155 21.39 -37.59 4.31
C ALA A 155 21.35 -39.09 4.59
N ALA A 156 20.49 -39.84 3.89
CA ALA A 156 20.38 -41.29 4.06
C ALA A 156 21.78 -41.89 3.96
N VAL A 157 22.29 -42.37 5.10
CA VAL A 157 23.58 -43.03 5.20
C VAL A 157 23.46 -44.29 4.38
N GLY A 158 24.16 -44.34 3.25
CA GLY A 158 24.19 -45.51 2.37
C GLY A 158 24.68 -46.73 3.14
N LEU A 159 23.80 -47.72 3.30
CA LEU A 159 24.14 -49.02 3.84
C LEU A 159 24.83 -49.89 2.76
N ASP A 160 25.87 -49.36 2.12
CA ASP A 160 26.67 -50.06 1.11
C ASP A 160 28.01 -50.56 1.69
N GLY A 161 27.98 -51.10 2.91
CA GLY A 161 29.18 -51.40 3.69
C GLY A 161 29.30 -52.79 4.31
N PHE A 162 28.35 -53.71 4.08
CA PHE A 162 28.44 -55.07 4.63
C PHE A 162 27.91 -56.12 3.65
N ARG A 163 28.78 -56.63 2.78
CA ARG A 163 28.66 -57.98 2.23
C ARG A 163 30.04 -58.56 1.91
#